data_AF-A0A4R4ZXF7-F1
#
_entry.id   AF-A0A4R4ZXF7-F1
#
_cell.length_a   1.000
_cell.length_b   1.000
_cell.length_c   1.000
_cell.angle_alpha   90.00
_cell.angle_beta   90.00
_cell.angle_gamma   90.00
#
_symmetry.space_group_name_H-M   'P 1'
#
loop_
_entity.id
_entity.type
_entity.pdbx_description
1 polymer ?
#
loop_
_entity_poly.entity_id
_entity_poly.type
_entity_poly.pdbx_seq_one_letter_code
_entity_poly.pdbx_strand_id
1 'polypeptide(L)'
;MVRTCCEPVLLYSWDVDLDDGSLVSGVSDDWRVVARQLDAVLRAAPSGARAVVRKVVLSLSGRGVYVDLGEIARASLGEGGVVWTSR
;
A
#
# COMPACT_ATOMS: atom_id res chain seq x y z
N MET A 1 13.21 -17.51 -9.25
CA MET A 1 14.15 -16.42 -8.92
C MET A 1 14.61 -16.67 -7.49
N VAL A 2 15.87 -17.02 -7.29
CA VAL A 2 16.41 -17.41 -5.99
C VAL A 2 16.69 -16.14 -5.19
N ARG A 3 15.92 -15.89 -4.12
CA ARG A 3 16.27 -14.85 -3.14
C ARG A 3 17.51 -15.32 -2.39
N THR A 4 18.62 -14.61 -2.54
CA THR A 4 19.81 -14.79 -1.70
C THR A 4 19.46 -14.44 -0.25
N CYS A 5 19.91 -15.25 0.72
CA CYS A 5 19.55 -15.15 2.15
C CYS A 5 19.79 -13.79 2.84
N CYS A 6 20.34 -12.80 2.15
CA CYS A 6 20.78 -11.53 2.72
C CYS A 6 20.09 -10.30 2.12
N GLU A 7 19.19 -10.46 1.14
CA GLU A 7 18.43 -9.32 0.63
C GLU A 7 17.18 -9.07 1.50
N PRO A 8 16.99 -7.85 2.04
CA PRO A 8 15.81 -7.54 2.81
C PRO A 8 14.56 -7.72 1.95
N VAL A 9 13.56 -8.41 2.51
CA VAL A 9 12.29 -8.65 1.84
C VAL A 9 11.61 -7.30 1.59
N LEU A 10 11.45 -6.96 0.31
CA LEU A 10 10.65 -5.82 -0.10
C LEU A 10 9.18 -6.10 0.17
N LEU A 11 8.54 -5.14 0.84
CA LEU A 11 7.12 -5.15 1.16
C LEU A 11 6.46 -3.89 0.58
N TYR A 12 5.14 -3.94 0.49
CA TYR A 12 4.29 -2.83 0.12
C TYR A 12 3.38 -2.51 1.29
N SER A 13 3.47 -1.30 1.82
CA SER A 13 2.49 -0.78 2.77
C SER A 13 1.52 0.12 2.04
N TRP A 14 0.26 0.10 2.44
CA TRP A 14 -0.75 0.98 1.88
C TRP A 14 -1.63 1.54 2.97
N ASP A 15 -2.11 2.76 2.74
CA ASP A 15 -3.03 3.46 3.60
C ASP A 15 -4.15 4.07 2.74
N VAL A 16 -5.38 4.04 3.23
CA VAL A 16 -6.55 4.71 2.64
C VAL A 16 -7.06 5.73 3.65
N ASP A 17 -6.96 6.99 3.26
CA ASP A 17 -7.55 8.10 3.99
C ASP A 17 -9.03 8.22 3.60
N LEU A 18 -9.91 8.04 4.57
CA LEU A 18 -11.36 8.18 4.43
C LEU A 18 -11.74 9.61 4.82
N ASP A 19 -12.73 10.19 4.14
CA ASP A 19 -13.13 11.60 4.30
C ASP A 19 -13.62 11.96 5.72
N ASP A 20 -13.92 10.96 6.55
CA ASP A 20 -14.28 11.10 7.97
C ASP A 20 -13.06 11.14 8.91
N GLY A 21 -11.84 11.13 8.37
CA GLY A 21 -10.58 11.09 9.10
C GLY A 21 -10.15 9.70 9.58
N SER A 22 -10.90 8.65 9.23
CA SER A 22 -10.51 7.27 9.51
C SER A 22 -9.44 6.79 8.54
N LEU A 23 -8.52 5.95 9.03
CA LEU A 23 -7.45 5.36 8.24
C LEU A 23 -7.61 3.85 8.18
N VAL A 24 -7.61 3.28 6.97
CA VAL A 24 -7.51 1.84 6.76
C VAL A 24 -6.15 1.55 6.15
N SER A 25 -5.37 0.66 6.77
CA SER A 25 -4.00 0.37 6.34
C SER A 25 -3.73 -1.12 6.23
N GLY A 26 -2.74 -1.50 5.42
CA GLY A 26 -2.28 -2.88 5.30
C GLY A 26 -0.84 -2.99 4.80
N VAL A 27 -0.30 -4.21 4.87
CA VAL A 27 1.04 -4.54 4.35
C VAL A 27 1.00 -5.90 3.66
N SER A 28 1.69 -6.03 2.53
CA SER A 28 1.84 -7.29 1.81
C SER A 28 3.14 -7.31 1.01
N ASP A 29 3.69 -8.49 0.77
CA ASP A 29 4.82 -8.72 -0.14
C ASP A 29 4.37 -8.92 -1.61
N ASP A 30 3.07 -9.01 -1.87
CA ASP A 30 2.49 -9.18 -3.20
C ASP A 30 1.67 -7.96 -3.63
N TRP A 31 2.16 -7.26 -4.66
CA TRP A 31 1.47 -6.14 -5.28
C TRP A 31 0.04 -6.48 -5.75
N ARG A 32 -0.21 -7.70 -6.23
CA ARG A 32 -1.55 -8.12 -6.67
C ARG A 32 -2.52 -8.22 -5.50
N VAL A 33 -2.04 -8.62 -4.32
CA VAL A 33 -2.85 -8.64 -3.10
C VAL A 33 -3.19 -7.21 -2.69
N VAL A 34 -2.19 -6.31 -2.68
CA VAL A 34 -2.40 -4.87 -2.40
C VAL A 34 -3.43 -4.25 -3.34
N ALA A 35 -3.29 -4.46 -4.65
CA ALA A 35 -4.21 -3.90 -5.63
C ALA A 35 -5.66 -4.38 -5.44
N ARG A 36 -5.86 -5.67 -5.14
CA ARG A 36 -7.20 -6.22 -4.85
C ARG A 36 -7.79 -5.70 -3.54
N GLN A 37 -6.97 -5.58 -2.50
CA GLN A 37 -7.41 -5.03 -1.22
C GLN A 37 -7.83 -3.56 -1.39
N LEU A 38 -7.01 -2.76 -2.07
CA LEU A 38 -7.31 -1.36 -2.34
C LEU A 38 -8.53 -1.18 -3.25
N ASP A 39 -8.73 -2.04 -4.25
CA ASP A 39 -9.96 -2.02 -5.06
C ASP A 39 -11.20 -2.26 -4.19
N ALA A 40 -11.17 -3.26 -3.31
CA ALA A 40 -12.28 -3.55 -2.41
C ALA A 40 -12.54 -2.41 -1.42
N VAL A 41 -11.49 -1.88 -0.79
CA VAL A 41 -11.59 -0.79 0.20
C VAL A 41 -12.11 0.49 -0.45
N LEU A 42 -11.54 0.92 -1.59
CA LEU A 42 -11.93 2.16 -2.25
C LEU A 42 -13.35 2.10 -2.82
N ARG A 43 -13.84 0.92 -3.26
CA ARG A 43 -15.23 0.76 -3.70
C ARG A 43 -16.24 0.82 -2.56
N ALA A 44 -15.84 0.43 -1.35
CA ALA A 44 -16.68 0.49 -0.16
C ALA A 44 -16.58 1.85 0.56
N ALA A 45 -15.58 2.66 0.22
CA ALA A 45 -15.31 3.93 0.86
C ALA A 45 -16.25 5.05 0.36
N PRO A 46 -16.46 6.11 1.17
CA PRO A 46 -17.10 7.34 0.71
C PRO A 46 -16.36 7.98 -0.48
N SER A 47 -17.09 8.78 -1.25
CA SER A 47 -16.51 9.60 -2.32
C SER A 47 -15.37 10.46 -1.78
N GLY A 48 -14.26 10.53 -2.51
CA GLY A 48 -13.10 11.34 -2.11
C GLY A 48 -11.99 10.57 -1.41
N ALA A 49 -12.23 9.30 -1.03
CA ALA A 49 -11.20 8.44 -0.45
C ALA A 49 -9.98 8.26 -1.38
N ARG A 50 -8.79 8.29 -0.77
CA ARG A 50 -7.52 8.20 -1.49
C ARG A 50 -6.60 7.21 -0.80
N ALA A 51 -6.02 6.34 -1.61
CA ALA A 51 -5.01 5.40 -1.19
C ALA A 51 -3.60 5.87 -1.57
N VAL A 52 -2.65 5.60 -0.70
CA VAL A 52 -1.22 5.78 -0.94
C VAL A 52 -0.52 4.44 -0.73
N VAL A 53 0.38 4.07 -1.64
CA VAL A 53 1.18 2.84 -1.52
C VAL A 53 2.66 3.21 -1.46
N ARG A 54 3.37 2.64 -0.49
CA ARG A 54 4.79 2.84 -0.24
C ARG A 54 5.53 1.50 -0.32
N LYS A 55 6.78 1.54 -0.75
CA LYS A 55 7.70 0.41 -0.56
C LYS A 55 8.29 0.51 0.83
N VAL A 56 8.37 -0.61 1.52
CA VAL A 56 8.98 -0.69 2.84
C VAL A 56 9.83 -1.95 2.96
N VAL A 57 10.77 -1.95 3.90
CA VAL A 57 11.52 -3.14 4.30
C VAL A 57 11.47 -3.30 5.82
N LEU A 58 11.61 -4.52 6.31
CA LEU A 58 11.77 -4.75 7.74
C LEU A 58 13.13 -4.25 8.21
N SER A 59 13.16 -3.50 9.31
CA SER A 59 14.40 -3.12 9.96
C SER A 59 15.14 -4.35 10.47
N LEU A 60 16.44 -4.44 10.16
CA LEU A 60 17.33 -5.49 10.68
C LEU A 60 17.82 -5.19 12.11
N SER A 61 17.42 -4.07 12.70
CA SER A 61 17.85 -3.64 14.04
C SER A 61 17.22 -4.43 15.20
N GLY A 62 16.55 -5.55 14.93
CA GLY A 62 15.81 -6.34 15.92
C GLY A 62 14.54 -5.66 16.46
N ARG A 63 14.14 -4.51 15.90
CA ARG A 63 12.89 -3.82 16.22
C ARG A 63 11.89 -4.10 15.10
N GLY A 64 10.64 -4.44 15.43
CA GLY A 64 9.55 -4.68 14.49
C GLY A 64 9.07 -3.38 13.82
N VAL A 65 9.96 -2.72 13.11
CA VAL A 65 9.74 -1.41 12.46
C VAL A 65 9.96 -1.56 10.97
N TYR A 66 9.08 -0.96 10.18
CA TYR A 66 9.25 -0.82 8.75
C TYR A 66 10.07 0.43 8.43
N VAL A 67 11.08 0.27 7.58
CA VAL A 67 11.81 1.38 6.98
C VAL A 67 11.11 1.76 5.68
N ASP A 68 10.62 2.99 5.60
CA ASP A 68 9.97 3.54 4.40
C ASP A 68 11.02 3.81 3.31
N LEU A 69 10.80 3.22 2.14
CA LEU A 69 11.63 3.40 0.94
C LEU A 69 11.00 4.36 -0.08
N GLY A 70 9.83 4.91 0.24
CA GLY A 70 9.13 5.92 -0.54
C GLY A 70 7.80 5.45 -1.10
N GLU A 71 6.94 6.45 -1.35
CA GLU A 71 5.70 6.30 -2.10
C GLU A 71 5.98 5.89 -3.55
N ILE A 72 5.24 4.90 -4.05
CA ILE A 72 5.36 4.40 -5.42
C ILE A 72 4.08 4.55 -6.24
N ALA A 73 2.93 4.69 -5.58
CA ALA A 73 1.65 4.81 -6.25
C ALA A 73 0.60 5.47 -5.36
N ARG A 74 -0.41 6.04 -6.02
CA ARG A 74 -1.67 6.47 -5.41
C ARG A 74 -2.83 5.85 -6.15
N ALA A 75 -3.92 5.63 -5.43
CA ALA A 75 -5.17 5.18 -6.04
C ALA A 75 -6.37 5.95 -5.49
N SER A 76 -7.39 6.12 -6.32
CA SER A 76 -8.66 6.76 -5.92
C SER A 76 -9.80 6.17 -6.72
N LEU A 77 -11.01 6.18 -6.17
CA LEU A 77 -12.20 5.78 -6.92
C LEU A 77 -12.59 6.88 -7.92
N GLY A 78 -12.69 6.52 -9.21
CA GLY A 78 -13.21 7.36 -10.29
C GLY A 78 -14.48 6.76 -10.92
N GLU A 79 -15.02 7.41 -11.96
CA GLU A 79 -16.29 7.02 -12.60
C GLU A 79 -16.29 5.58 -13.18
N GLY A 80 -15.13 5.06 -13.57
CA GLY A 80 -14.97 3.72 -14.14
C GLY A 80 -14.36 2.67 -13.20
N GLY A 81 -14.19 3.00 -11.91
CA GLY A 81 -13.51 2.16 -10.94
C GLY A 81 -12.24 2.80 -10.37
N VAL A 82 -11.34 1.98 -9.82
CA VAL A 82 -10.13 2.49 -9.17
C VAL A 82 -9.10 2.94 -10.20
N VAL A 83 -8.74 4.22 -10.13
CA VAL A 83 -7.73 4.86 -10.95
C VAL A 83 -6.41 4.88 -10.20
N TRP A 84 -5.33 4.48 -10.87
CA TRP A 84 -3.99 4.43 -10.33
C TRP A 84 -3.10 5.50 -10.95
N THR A 85 -2.26 6.12 -10.14
CA THR A 85 -1.21 7.03 -10.60
C THR A 85 0.12 6.60 -10.00
N SER A 86 1.15 6.46 -10.85
CA SER A 86 2.52 6.20 -10.42
C SER A 86 3.23 7.51 -10.09
N ARG A 87 4.12 7.45 -9.10
CA ARG A 87 5.04 8.56 -8.79
C ARG A 87 6.33 8.45 -9.58
#